data_AF-A0A9E6JFZ2-F1
#
_entry.id   AF-A0A9E6JFZ2-F1
#
_cell.length_a   1.000
_cell.length_b   1.000
_cell.length_c   1.000
_cell.angle_alpha   90.00
_cell.angle_beta   90.00
_cell.angle_gamma   90.00
#
_symmetry.space_group_name_H-M   'P 1'
#
loop_
_entity.id
_entity.type
_entity.pdbx_description
1 polymer ?
#
loop_
_entity_poly.entity_id
_entity_poly.type
_entity_poly.pdbx_seq_one_letter_code
_entity_poly.pdbx_strand_id
1 'polypeptide(L)'
;MRRILSPFYRIFLSSISFLDDPAGGGSGAPAGEKSFSQADVDRIVSERVARATQPFSGIDPKEFARLKDEEQARQQKEAEKKGEYEKIIAQQKTDSDKEIGSLKAQLAAERIDGALVREAAAQSAISPAQVKELLKSHVRTTEAGGIEVLDAEGKPAFREGKPVTVADLVAGFLKENTHFVSANPPGGGADGDKGGKSAPARKIGELDMSKPEDRKYYEEHYRGQERKK
;
A
#
# COMPACT_ATOMS: atom_id res chain seq x y z
N MET A 1 -24.34 26.98 29.07
CA MET A 1 -24.17 28.44 28.90
C MET A 1 -23.86 28.74 27.44
N ARG A 2 -24.69 29.62 26.85
CA ARG A 2 -24.56 30.39 25.59
C ARG A 2 -24.20 29.66 24.28
N ARG A 3 -25.27 29.22 23.61
CA ARG A 3 -25.39 29.02 22.15
C ARG A 3 -25.45 30.38 21.46
N ILE A 4 -24.73 30.58 20.36
CA ILE A 4 -24.98 31.67 19.41
C ILE A 4 -25.34 31.00 18.08
N LEU A 5 -26.65 30.97 17.83
CA LEU A 5 -27.29 30.46 16.62
C LEU A 5 -27.54 31.68 15.72
N SER A 6 -27.03 31.67 14.49
CA SER A 6 -27.37 32.67 13.48
C SER A 6 -28.28 32.03 12.41
N PRO A 7 -29.57 32.38 12.35
CA PRO A 7 -30.44 31.99 11.25
C PRO A 7 -30.81 33.23 10.42
N PHE A 8 -30.30 33.31 9.20
CA PHE A 8 -30.80 34.24 8.19
C PHE A 8 -31.54 33.44 7.11
N TYR A 9 -32.88 33.29 7.24
CA TYR A 9 -33.82 33.19 6.11
C TYR A 9 -35.29 33.20 6.59
N ARG A 10 -36.11 34.10 6.00
CA ARG A 10 -37.60 34.19 5.86
C ARG A 10 -38.08 35.63 6.13
N ILE A 11 -38.47 36.41 5.12
CA ILE A 11 -39.72 36.42 4.33
C ILE A 11 -40.94 36.95 5.14
N PHE A 12 -41.31 38.19 4.80
CA PHE A 12 -42.65 38.78 4.63
C PHE A 12 -43.64 39.03 5.82
N LEU A 13 -44.35 40.15 5.63
CA LEU A 13 -45.73 40.49 6.01
C LEU A 13 -46.05 41.02 7.43
N SER A 14 -46.50 42.28 7.42
CA SER A 14 -47.70 42.81 8.09
C SER A 14 -47.76 42.84 9.62
N SER A 15 -47.76 44.05 10.17
CA SER A 15 -48.64 44.42 11.30
C SER A 15 -48.58 45.94 11.52
N ILE A 16 -49.63 46.63 11.07
CA ILE A 16 -49.99 47.96 11.54
C ILE A 16 -50.51 47.78 12.97
N SER A 17 -49.87 48.42 13.94
CA SER A 17 -50.36 48.52 15.31
C SER A 17 -50.50 49.99 15.69
N PHE A 18 -51.77 50.37 15.75
CA PHE A 18 -52.36 51.60 16.23
C PHE A 18 -52.23 51.64 17.77
N LEU A 19 -51.65 52.71 18.35
CA LEU A 19 -51.78 52.99 19.78
C LEU A 19 -51.81 54.50 20.03
N ASP A 20 -52.82 54.84 20.81
CA ASP A 20 -53.38 56.15 21.20
C ASP A 20 -52.74 56.61 22.53
N ASP A 21 -52.32 57.89 22.64
CA ASP A 21 -52.53 58.75 23.81
C ASP A 21 -52.13 60.24 23.48
N PRO A 22 -52.76 61.27 24.07
CA PRO A 22 -52.86 62.61 23.51
C PRO A 22 -52.13 63.72 24.31
N ALA A 23 -52.26 64.94 23.78
CA ALA A 23 -52.01 66.26 24.40
C ALA A 23 -50.63 66.90 24.16
N GLY A 24 -50.64 67.91 23.29
CA GLY A 24 -49.53 68.85 23.09
C GLY A 24 -49.95 69.93 22.09
N GLY A 25 -50.65 70.96 22.58
CA GLY A 25 -51.12 72.08 21.77
C GLY A 25 -49.99 72.94 21.22
N GLY A 26 -50.12 73.33 19.96
CA GLY A 26 -49.27 74.29 19.28
C GLY A 26 -49.94 74.77 18.00
N SER A 27 -50.65 75.90 18.10
CA SER A 27 -51.39 76.55 17.02
C SER A 27 -50.44 77.20 16.00
N GLY A 28 -50.53 76.74 14.75
CA GLY A 28 -50.02 77.43 13.56
C GLY A 28 -50.75 76.91 12.32
N ALA A 29 -51.60 77.73 11.70
CA ALA A 29 -52.29 77.43 10.44
C ALA A 29 -51.60 78.16 9.27
N PRO A 30 -51.76 77.76 7.99
CA PRO A 30 -52.17 76.46 7.46
C PRO A 30 -51.14 75.94 6.44
N ALA A 31 -50.47 74.81 6.72
CA ALA A 31 -49.81 74.06 5.65
C ALA A 31 -50.87 73.18 5.01
N GLY A 32 -51.39 73.59 3.84
CA GLY A 32 -52.42 72.86 3.14
C GLY A 32 -52.06 71.39 3.01
N GLU A 33 -52.88 70.52 3.63
CA GLU A 33 -52.91 69.12 3.29
C GLU A 33 -53.14 69.03 1.80
N LYS A 34 -52.11 68.64 1.05
CA LYS A 34 -52.23 68.37 -0.38
C LYS A 34 -53.05 67.09 -0.47
N SER A 35 -54.38 67.22 -0.46
CA SER A 35 -55.29 66.13 -0.78
C SER A 35 -55.01 65.75 -2.23
N PHE A 36 -54.22 64.71 -2.43
CA PHE A 36 -53.98 64.17 -3.77
C PHE A 36 -55.33 63.72 -4.32
N SER A 37 -55.74 64.28 -5.45
CA SER A 37 -56.91 63.76 -6.15
C SER A 37 -56.58 62.36 -6.68
N GLN A 38 -57.60 61.54 -6.94
CA GLN A 38 -57.40 60.23 -7.55
C GLN A 38 -56.59 60.34 -8.86
N ALA A 39 -56.83 61.41 -9.63
CA ALA A 39 -56.08 61.72 -10.85
C ALA A 39 -54.59 62.04 -10.59
N ASP A 40 -54.26 62.71 -9.48
CA ASP A 40 -52.86 62.96 -9.11
C ASP A 40 -52.15 61.68 -8.69
N VAL A 41 -52.84 60.79 -7.97
CA VAL A 41 -52.32 59.47 -7.58
C VAL A 41 -52.07 58.63 -8.83
N ASP A 42 -53.02 58.56 -9.76
CA ASP A 42 -52.90 57.81 -11.01
C ASP A 42 -51.74 58.33 -11.89
N ARG A 43 -51.55 59.66 -11.94
CA ARG A 43 -50.42 60.29 -12.63
C ARG A 43 -49.08 59.94 -11.98
N ILE A 44 -49.00 60.01 -10.66
CA ILE A 44 -47.77 59.68 -9.92
C ILE A 44 -47.44 58.18 -10.06
N VAL A 45 -48.45 57.32 -10.01
CA VAL A 45 -48.30 55.87 -10.20
C VAL A 45 -47.84 55.55 -11.61
N SER A 46 -48.49 56.11 -12.64
CA SER A 46 -48.08 55.91 -14.03
C SER A 46 -46.67 56.42 -14.33
N GLU A 47 -46.29 57.59 -13.80
CA GLU A 47 -44.95 58.14 -13.96
C GLU A 47 -43.88 57.29 -13.24
N ARG A 48 -44.19 56.75 -12.06
CA ARG A 48 -43.32 55.80 -11.35
C ARG A 48 -43.21 54.47 -12.08
N VAL A 49 -44.32 53.94 -12.59
CA VAL A 49 -44.36 52.71 -13.37
C VAL A 49 -43.54 52.89 -14.66
N ALA A 50 -43.70 54.00 -15.37
CA ALA A 50 -42.91 54.31 -16.56
C ALA A 50 -41.42 54.40 -16.24
N ARG A 51 -41.01 55.15 -15.21
CA ARG A 51 -39.59 55.20 -14.80
C ARG A 51 -39.04 53.85 -14.37
N ALA A 52 -39.87 53.01 -13.73
CA ALA A 52 -39.49 51.67 -13.32
C ALA A 52 -39.39 50.69 -14.49
N THR A 53 -40.19 50.85 -15.55
CA THR A 53 -40.19 49.95 -16.72
C THR A 53 -39.27 50.40 -17.86
N GLN A 54 -38.90 51.68 -17.93
CA GLN A 54 -37.91 52.22 -18.87
C GLN A 54 -36.61 51.40 -18.97
N PRO A 55 -35.95 50.95 -17.87
CA PRO A 55 -34.75 50.12 -17.97
C PRO A 55 -35.02 48.67 -18.46
N PHE A 56 -36.27 48.21 -18.45
CA PHE A 56 -36.65 46.84 -18.85
C PHE A 56 -37.35 46.79 -20.20
N SER A 57 -37.54 47.92 -20.90
CA SER A 57 -38.33 47.99 -22.14
C SER A 57 -37.73 47.21 -23.32
N GLY A 58 -36.48 46.75 -23.21
CA GLY A 58 -35.81 45.88 -24.19
C GLY A 58 -35.47 44.48 -23.67
N ILE A 59 -35.90 44.13 -22.45
CA ILE A 59 -35.60 42.83 -21.83
C ILE A 59 -36.88 42.00 -21.83
N ASP A 60 -36.94 40.96 -22.66
CA ASP A 60 -38.06 40.02 -22.64
C ASP A 60 -38.01 39.17 -21.35
N PRO A 61 -39.06 39.17 -20.51
CA PRO A 61 -39.15 38.31 -19.34
C PRO A 61 -38.92 36.81 -19.63
N LYS A 62 -39.30 36.34 -20.82
CA LYS A 62 -39.09 34.94 -21.25
C LYS A 62 -37.63 34.65 -21.55
N GLU A 63 -36.91 35.59 -22.17
CA GLU A 63 -35.49 35.43 -22.47
C GLU A 63 -34.65 35.49 -21.19
N PHE A 64 -35.03 36.36 -20.24
CA PHE A 64 -34.42 36.38 -18.90
C PHE A 64 -34.64 35.05 -18.15
N ALA A 65 -35.85 34.49 -18.19
CA ALA A 65 -36.12 33.18 -17.60
C ALA A 65 -35.26 32.08 -18.25
N ARG A 66 -35.16 32.06 -19.58
CA ARG A 66 -34.31 31.11 -20.32
C ARG A 66 -32.83 31.23 -19.95
N LEU A 67 -32.30 32.45 -19.91
CA LEU A 67 -30.90 32.72 -19.54
C LEU A 67 -30.61 32.31 -18.09
N LYS A 68 -31.58 32.53 -17.18
CA LYS A 68 -31.47 32.10 -15.79
C LYS A 68 -31.43 30.57 -15.68
N ASP A 69 -32.30 29.87 -16.40
CA ASP A 69 -32.34 28.40 -16.41
C ASP A 69 -31.06 27.82 -17.01
N GLU A 70 -30.53 28.43 -18.09
CA GLU A 70 -29.28 28.03 -18.74
C GLU A 70 -28.06 28.24 -17.85
N GLU A 71 -27.98 29.37 -17.15
CA GLU A 71 -26.90 29.65 -16.20
C GLU A 71 -26.95 28.68 -15.00
N GLN A 72 -28.15 28.36 -14.49
CA GLN A 72 -28.32 27.33 -13.46
C GLN A 72 -27.88 25.95 -13.96
N ALA A 73 -28.26 25.57 -15.18
CA ALA A 73 -27.82 24.32 -15.79
C ALA A 73 -26.30 24.28 -16.01
N ARG A 74 -25.67 25.41 -16.37
CA ARG A 74 -24.21 25.51 -16.52
C ARG A 74 -23.50 25.35 -15.18
N GLN A 75 -23.99 26.04 -14.14
CA GLN A 75 -23.46 25.92 -12.78
C GLN A 75 -23.59 24.49 -12.24
N GLN A 76 -24.71 23.81 -12.49
CA GLN A 76 -24.90 22.41 -12.11
C GLN A 76 -23.89 21.50 -12.82
N LYS A 77 -23.74 21.63 -14.15
CA LYS A 77 -22.76 20.84 -14.91
C LYS A 77 -21.33 21.09 -14.46
N GLU A 78 -20.97 22.33 -14.11
CA GLU A 78 -19.64 22.63 -13.57
C GLU A 78 -19.43 22.04 -12.18
N ALA A 79 -20.45 22.08 -11.31
CA ALA A 79 -20.41 21.44 -10.00
C ALA A 79 -20.27 19.91 -10.11
N GLU A 80 -21.03 19.28 -11.03
CA GLU A 80 -20.94 17.85 -11.34
C GLU A 80 -19.55 17.48 -11.86
N LYS A 81 -19.03 18.21 -12.86
CA LYS A 81 -17.67 18.00 -13.40
C LYS A 81 -16.59 18.13 -12.34
N LYS A 82 -16.71 19.11 -11.43
CA LYS A 82 -15.78 19.26 -10.29
C LYS A 82 -15.86 18.06 -9.35
N GLY A 83 -17.06 17.60 -9.01
CA GLY A 83 -17.26 16.42 -8.18
C GLY A 83 -16.74 15.13 -8.82
N GLU A 84 -16.93 14.95 -10.13
CA GLU A 84 -16.35 13.82 -10.88
C GLU A 84 -14.83 13.90 -10.95
N TYR A 85 -14.27 15.10 -11.14
CA TYR A 85 -12.83 15.31 -11.15
C TYR A 85 -12.19 14.94 -9.81
N GLU A 86 -12.79 15.38 -8.69
CA GLU A 86 -12.32 15.00 -7.34
C GLU A 86 -12.37 13.48 -7.12
N LYS A 87 -13.42 12.81 -7.61
CA LYS A 87 -13.52 11.34 -7.55
C LYS A 87 -12.43 10.65 -8.37
N ILE A 88 -12.15 11.13 -9.57
CA ILE A 88 -11.09 10.58 -10.42
C ILE A 88 -9.72 10.73 -9.74
N ILE A 89 -9.44 11.90 -9.16
CA ILE A 89 -8.19 12.14 -8.42
C ILE A 89 -8.10 11.23 -7.20
N ALA A 90 -9.18 11.07 -6.43
CA ALA A 90 -9.21 10.18 -5.28
C ALA A 90 -8.99 8.71 -5.68
N GLN A 91 -9.61 8.27 -6.78
CA GLN A 91 -9.46 6.93 -7.33
C GLN A 91 -8.03 6.69 -7.80
N GLN A 92 -7.48 7.61 -8.61
CA GLN A 92 -6.12 7.53 -9.10
C GLN A 92 -5.10 7.49 -7.96
N LYS A 93 -5.27 8.32 -6.93
CA LYS A 93 -4.42 8.29 -5.75
C LYS A 93 -4.48 6.93 -5.05
N THR A 94 -5.67 6.39 -4.86
CA THR A 94 -5.87 5.07 -4.24
C THR A 94 -5.20 3.96 -5.05
N ASP A 95 -5.30 4.01 -6.38
CA ASP A 95 -4.71 3.00 -7.26
C ASP A 95 -3.17 3.12 -7.31
N SER A 96 -2.64 4.35 -7.36
CA SER A 96 -1.20 4.60 -7.23
C SER A 96 -0.67 4.15 -5.87
N ASP A 97 -1.37 4.42 -4.77
CA ASP A 97 -0.94 3.98 -3.43
C ASP A 97 -0.91 2.45 -3.33
N LYS A 98 -1.89 1.75 -3.93
CA LYS A 98 -1.88 0.28 -4.02
C LYS A 98 -0.72 -0.25 -4.84
N GLU A 99 -0.46 0.34 -6.00
CA GLU A 99 0.65 -0.06 -6.86
C GLU A 99 2.00 0.16 -6.17
N ILE A 100 2.19 1.32 -5.54
CA ILE A 100 3.38 1.64 -4.74
C ILE A 100 3.54 0.63 -3.60
N GLY A 101 2.46 0.29 -2.89
CA GLY A 101 2.49 -0.72 -1.83
C GLY A 101 2.92 -2.09 -2.35
N SER A 102 2.35 -2.53 -3.47
CA SER A 102 2.69 -3.80 -4.13
C SER A 102 4.16 -3.84 -4.57
N LEU A 103 4.62 -2.81 -5.27
CA LEU A 103 6.01 -2.70 -5.75
C LEU A 103 6.99 -2.65 -4.58
N LYS A 104 6.68 -1.92 -3.51
CA LYS A 104 7.50 -1.90 -2.29
C LYS A 104 7.60 -3.28 -1.64
N ALA A 105 6.50 -4.01 -1.56
CA ALA A 105 6.48 -5.37 -0.99
C ALA A 105 7.30 -6.35 -1.84
N GLN A 106 7.16 -6.28 -3.17
CA GLN A 106 7.97 -7.09 -4.10
C GLN A 106 9.46 -6.78 -3.97
N LEU A 107 9.84 -5.50 -3.97
CA LEU A 107 11.23 -5.09 -3.83
C LEU A 107 11.81 -5.50 -2.47
N ALA A 108 11.03 -5.37 -1.39
CA ALA A 108 11.45 -5.84 -0.07
C ALA A 108 11.68 -7.35 -0.07
N ALA A 109 10.77 -8.13 -0.67
CA ALA A 109 10.92 -9.58 -0.78
C ALA A 109 12.15 -9.96 -1.61
N GLU A 110 12.34 -9.37 -2.80
CA GLU A 110 13.51 -9.65 -3.65
C GLU A 110 14.83 -9.28 -2.99
N ARG A 111 14.86 -8.17 -2.25
CA ARG A 111 16.06 -7.72 -1.54
C ARG A 111 16.42 -8.66 -0.38
N ILE A 112 15.42 -9.09 0.40
CA ILE A 112 15.59 -10.07 1.47
C ILE A 112 16.03 -11.42 0.88
N ASP A 113 15.32 -11.91 -0.13
CA ASP A 113 15.59 -13.20 -0.77
C ASP A 113 16.99 -13.19 -1.40
N GLY A 114 17.35 -12.12 -2.10
CA GLY A 114 18.67 -11.94 -2.70
C GLY A 114 19.79 -11.87 -1.67
N ALA A 115 19.60 -11.16 -0.55
CA ALA A 115 20.57 -11.09 0.53
C ALA A 115 20.75 -12.46 1.20
N LEU A 116 19.66 -13.14 1.57
CA LEU A 116 19.71 -14.46 2.21
C LEU A 116 20.39 -15.50 1.33
N VAL A 117 20.05 -15.55 0.04
CA VAL A 117 20.67 -16.49 -0.91
C VAL A 117 22.16 -16.20 -1.09
N ARG A 118 22.56 -14.94 -1.19
CA ARG A 118 23.97 -14.53 -1.33
C ARG A 118 24.79 -14.92 -0.10
N GLU A 119 24.30 -14.59 1.09
CA GLU A 119 24.99 -14.94 2.34
C GLU A 119 25.04 -16.45 2.58
N ALA A 120 23.95 -17.18 2.31
CA ALA A 120 23.93 -18.63 2.40
C ALA A 120 24.88 -19.30 1.41
N ALA A 121 24.95 -18.81 0.17
CA ALA A 121 25.91 -19.30 -0.82
C ALA A 121 27.35 -18.99 -0.40
N ALA A 122 27.61 -17.78 0.12
CA ALA A 122 28.94 -17.38 0.61
C ALA A 122 29.42 -18.26 1.77
N GLN A 123 28.50 -18.75 2.61
CA GLN A 123 28.79 -19.64 3.74
C GLN A 123 28.70 -21.14 3.37
N SER A 124 28.74 -21.46 2.07
CA SER A 124 28.76 -22.83 1.55
C SER A 124 27.54 -23.66 1.97
N ALA A 125 26.34 -23.06 1.96
CA ALA A 125 25.11 -23.82 2.16
C ALA A 125 24.84 -24.75 0.96
N ILE A 126 24.45 -26.01 1.22
CA ILE A 126 24.05 -26.99 0.20
C ILE A 126 22.84 -26.51 -0.59
N SER A 127 21.87 -25.88 0.10
CA SER A 127 20.63 -25.40 -0.50
C SER A 127 20.29 -23.98 -0.03
N PRO A 128 20.88 -22.95 -0.65
CA PRO A 128 20.58 -21.55 -0.31
C PRO A 128 19.09 -21.22 -0.48
N ALA A 129 18.42 -21.87 -1.43
CA ALA A 129 17.00 -21.69 -1.70
C ALA A 129 16.08 -22.26 -0.61
N GLN A 130 16.51 -23.23 0.18
CA GLN A 130 15.73 -23.70 1.34
C GLN A 130 16.05 -22.88 2.58
N VAL A 131 17.32 -22.52 2.77
CA VAL A 131 17.75 -21.65 3.89
C VAL A 131 17.02 -20.31 3.85
N LYS A 132 16.85 -19.71 2.66
CA LYS A 132 16.08 -18.46 2.55
C LYS A 132 14.64 -18.61 3.03
N GLU A 133 13.94 -19.70 2.70
CA GLU A 133 12.53 -19.88 3.04
C GLU A 133 12.35 -20.06 4.55
N LEU A 134 13.29 -20.72 5.21
CA LEU A 134 13.29 -20.90 6.66
C LEU A 134 13.63 -19.61 7.42
N LEU A 135 14.50 -18.78 6.86
CA LEU A 135 14.98 -17.55 7.52
C LEU A 135 14.17 -16.29 7.16
N LYS A 136 13.35 -16.32 6.10
CA LYS A 136 12.58 -15.16 5.62
C LYS A 136 11.66 -14.54 6.68
N SER A 137 11.09 -15.36 7.58
CA SER A 137 10.24 -14.87 8.67
C SER A 137 11.00 -14.09 9.75
N HIS A 138 12.31 -14.26 9.84
CA HIS A 138 13.18 -13.63 10.83
C HIS A 138 13.87 -12.38 10.28
N VAL A 139 13.48 -11.89 9.11
CA VAL A 139 14.13 -10.76 8.44
C VAL A 139 13.07 -9.80 7.91
N ARG A 140 13.30 -8.50 8.07
CA ARG A 140 12.44 -7.46 7.47
C ARG A 140 13.25 -6.31 6.89
N THR A 141 12.62 -5.54 6.02
CA THR A 141 13.17 -4.31 5.46
C THR A 141 12.73 -3.12 6.30
N THR A 142 13.69 -2.27 6.66
CA THR A 142 13.48 -0.98 7.34
C THR A 142 12.98 0.08 6.34
N GLU A 143 12.42 1.19 6.84
CA GLU A 143 12.01 2.31 5.98
C GLU A 143 13.16 2.93 5.19
N ALA A 144 14.40 2.82 5.69
CA ALA A 144 15.60 3.26 5.00
C ALA A 144 16.07 2.28 3.89
N GLY A 145 15.38 1.16 3.69
CA GLY A 145 15.77 0.10 2.75
C GLY A 145 16.91 -0.79 3.24
N GLY A 146 17.34 -0.63 4.50
CA GLY A 146 18.24 -1.57 5.17
C GLY A 146 17.50 -2.85 5.57
N ILE A 147 18.23 -3.97 5.63
CA ILE A 147 17.69 -5.24 6.09
C ILE A 147 18.02 -5.39 7.57
N GLU A 148 17.03 -5.70 8.40
CA GLU A 148 17.21 -5.99 9.82
C GLU A 148 16.70 -7.39 10.17
N VAL A 149 17.41 -8.04 11.08
CA VAL A 149 17.06 -9.37 11.61
C VAL A 149 16.16 -9.20 12.83
N LEU A 150 15.18 -10.09 12.95
CA LEU A 150 14.21 -10.13 14.04
C LEU A 150 14.53 -11.25 15.02
N ASP A 151 14.27 -11.02 16.30
CA ASP A 151 14.23 -12.05 17.34
C ASP A 151 12.89 -12.82 17.31
N ALA A 152 12.74 -13.79 18.22
CA ALA A 152 11.53 -14.60 18.34
C ALA A 152 10.30 -13.76 18.72
N GLU A 153 10.52 -12.59 19.33
CA GLU A 153 9.51 -11.63 19.76
C GLU A 153 9.19 -10.58 18.67
N GLY A 154 9.81 -10.66 17.49
CA GLY A 154 9.60 -9.75 16.36
C GLY A 154 10.23 -8.36 16.52
N LYS A 155 11.17 -8.21 17.45
CA LYS A 155 11.97 -6.99 17.66
C LYS A 155 13.30 -7.11 16.92
N PRO A 156 13.99 -6.00 16.61
CA PRO A 156 15.31 -6.06 16.00
C PRO A 156 16.27 -6.84 16.91
N ALA A 157 16.91 -7.88 16.37
CA ALA A 157 17.81 -8.75 17.11
C ALA A 157 19.15 -8.05 17.35
N PHE A 158 19.63 -8.12 18.59
CA PHE A 158 20.96 -7.62 18.99
C PHE A 158 21.77 -8.73 19.64
N ARG A 159 23.06 -8.79 19.31
CA ARG A 159 24.05 -9.68 19.93
C ARG A 159 25.24 -8.84 20.37
N GLU A 160 25.62 -8.95 21.63
CA GLU A 160 26.77 -8.22 22.20
C GLU A 160 26.69 -6.69 21.99
N GLY A 161 25.48 -6.13 22.05
CA GLY A 161 25.24 -4.69 21.85
C GLY A 161 25.32 -4.21 20.39
N LYS A 162 25.49 -5.12 19.41
CA LYS A 162 25.45 -4.83 17.98
C LYS A 162 24.23 -5.44 17.32
N PRO A 163 23.63 -4.80 16.29
CA PRO A 163 22.53 -5.40 15.54
C PRO A 163 23.02 -6.67 14.84
N VAL A 164 22.23 -7.73 14.91
CA VAL A 164 22.53 -8.99 14.23
C VAL A 164 22.40 -8.77 12.72
N THR A 165 23.45 -9.13 11.98
CA THR A 165 23.43 -9.04 10.51
C THR A 165 22.81 -10.29 9.89
N VAL A 166 22.41 -10.20 8.62
CA VAL A 166 21.92 -11.36 7.86
C VAL A 166 22.97 -12.47 7.81
N ALA A 167 24.24 -12.10 7.67
CA ALA A 167 25.36 -13.05 7.69
C ALA A 167 25.44 -13.80 9.03
N ASP A 168 25.28 -13.09 10.15
CA ASP A 168 25.31 -13.69 11.49
C ASP A 168 24.12 -14.63 11.75
N LEU A 169 22.95 -14.30 11.19
CA LEU A 169 21.76 -15.13 11.25
C LEU A 169 21.97 -16.44 10.49
N VAL A 170 22.45 -16.34 9.24
CA VAL A 170 22.73 -17.51 8.40
C VAL A 170 23.82 -18.37 9.03
N ALA A 171 24.87 -17.76 9.58
CA ALA A 171 25.97 -18.48 10.23
C ALA A 171 25.51 -19.23 11.48
N GLY A 172 24.67 -18.59 12.31
CA GLY A 172 24.04 -19.25 13.46
C GLY A 172 23.19 -20.44 13.03
N PHE A 173 22.33 -20.26 12.02
CA PHE A 173 21.47 -21.31 11.50
C PHE A 173 22.27 -22.50 10.94
N LEU A 174 23.29 -22.24 10.13
CA LEU A 174 24.14 -23.29 9.54
C LEU A 174 24.95 -24.05 10.59
N LYS A 175 25.37 -23.37 11.67
CA LYS A 175 26.07 -23.99 12.80
C LYS A 175 25.17 -24.91 13.62
N GLU A 176 23.92 -24.50 13.84
CA GLU A 176 22.91 -25.31 14.53
C GLU A 176 22.42 -26.47 13.66
N ASN A 177 22.46 -26.31 12.33
CA ASN A 177 21.94 -27.27 11.37
C ASN A 177 23.02 -27.70 10.36
N THR A 178 23.91 -28.59 10.79
CA THR A 178 25.04 -29.11 9.99
C THR A 178 24.63 -29.71 8.64
N HIS A 179 23.41 -30.22 8.51
CA HIS A 179 22.90 -30.81 7.27
C HIS A 179 22.70 -29.80 6.13
N PHE A 180 22.67 -28.49 6.42
CA PHE A 180 22.58 -27.44 5.40
C PHE A 180 23.95 -26.94 4.92
N VAL A 181 25.05 -27.34 5.54
CA VAL A 181 26.41 -26.93 5.17
C VAL A 181 27.02 -27.96 4.23
N SER A 182 27.66 -27.51 3.16
CA SER A 182 28.37 -28.42 2.26
C SER A 182 29.50 -29.09 3.02
N ALA A 183 29.65 -30.40 2.86
CA ALA A 183 30.84 -31.07 3.36
C ALA A 183 32.08 -30.31 2.86
N ASN A 184 33.04 -30.06 3.75
CA ASN A 184 34.34 -29.55 3.32
C ASN A 184 34.85 -30.41 2.15
N PRO A 185 35.57 -29.82 1.17
CA PRO A 185 36.20 -30.59 0.11
C PRO A 185 36.88 -31.77 0.76
N PRO A 186 36.68 -33.01 0.29
CA PRO A 186 37.14 -34.20 0.97
C PRO A 186 38.63 -34.03 1.24
N GLY A 187 38.96 -33.69 2.49
CA GLY A 187 40.33 -33.63 2.94
C GLY A 187 40.89 -35.02 2.63
N GLY A 188 42.05 -35.07 1.97
CA GLY A 188 42.74 -36.31 1.60
C GLY A 188 43.20 -37.09 2.83
N GLY A 189 42.25 -37.58 3.62
CA GLY A 189 42.43 -38.20 4.93
C GLY A 189 41.28 -39.12 5.30
N ALA A 190 40.45 -39.50 4.34
CA ALA A 190 39.48 -40.58 4.49
C ALA A 190 39.65 -41.61 3.36
N ASP A 191 40.81 -42.29 3.36
CA ASP A 191 40.89 -43.72 3.00
C ASP A 191 40.35 -44.59 4.15
N GLY A 192 39.29 -44.13 4.80
CA GLY A 192 38.56 -44.86 5.83
C GLY A 192 37.46 -45.67 5.15
N ASP A 193 37.75 -46.94 4.91
CA ASP A 193 36.80 -47.99 4.53
C ASP A 193 36.24 -47.93 3.09
N LYS A 194 37.13 -48.11 2.11
CA LYS A 194 36.79 -48.89 0.89
C LYS A 194 37.00 -50.39 1.18
N GLY A 195 36.48 -50.88 2.30
CA GLY A 195 36.35 -52.30 2.59
C GLY A 195 35.19 -52.87 1.78
N GLY A 196 35.50 -53.58 0.69
CA GLY A 196 34.53 -54.48 0.07
C GLY A 196 33.91 -54.03 -1.25
N LYS A 197 34.70 -53.47 -2.18
CA LYS A 197 34.50 -53.89 -3.58
C LYS A 197 35.30 -55.17 -3.76
N SER A 198 34.74 -56.30 -3.33
CA SER A 198 35.22 -57.60 -3.78
C SER A 198 35.24 -57.54 -5.30
N ALA A 199 36.43 -57.55 -5.89
CA ALA A 199 36.59 -57.98 -7.28
C ALA A 199 35.79 -59.28 -7.41
N PRO A 200 35.04 -59.51 -8.51
CA PRO A 200 34.27 -60.74 -8.65
C PRO A 200 35.21 -61.90 -8.40
N ALA A 201 34.91 -62.72 -7.39
CA ALA A 201 35.75 -63.85 -7.02
C ALA A 201 35.90 -64.72 -8.27
N ARG A 202 37.10 -64.70 -8.88
CA ARG A 202 37.38 -65.49 -10.09
C ARG A 202 37.17 -66.95 -9.74
N LYS A 203 36.27 -67.63 -10.45
CA LYS A 203 36.01 -69.05 -10.23
C LYS A 203 37.27 -69.84 -10.56
N ILE A 204 37.50 -70.97 -9.87
CA ILE A 204 38.67 -71.82 -10.07
C ILE A 204 38.86 -72.21 -11.56
N GLY A 205 37.76 -72.46 -12.28
CA GLY A 205 37.80 -72.84 -13.70
C GLY A 205 38.19 -71.72 -14.67
N GLU A 206 38.24 -70.47 -14.21
CA GLU A 206 38.67 -69.30 -15.00
C GLU A 206 40.14 -68.93 -14.73
N LEU A 207 40.80 -69.62 -13.79
CA LEU A 207 42.22 -69.40 -13.47
C LEU A 207 43.10 -70.21 -14.41
N ASP A 208 44.04 -69.52 -15.07
CA ASP A 208 45.03 -70.16 -15.95
C ASP A 208 46.30 -70.47 -15.14
N MET A 209 46.46 -71.73 -14.75
CA MET A 209 47.58 -72.19 -13.91
C MET A 209 48.95 -72.11 -14.59
N SER A 210 49.01 -71.81 -15.90
CA SER A 210 50.28 -71.53 -16.57
C SER A 210 50.85 -70.16 -16.19
N LYS A 211 49.99 -69.21 -15.78
CA LYS A 211 50.39 -67.86 -15.38
C LYS A 211 50.81 -67.82 -13.91
N PRO A 212 51.92 -67.14 -13.57
CA PRO A 212 52.38 -67.02 -12.19
C PRO A 212 51.41 -66.23 -11.30
N GLU A 213 50.65 -65.28 -11.86
CA GLU A 213 49.69 -64.46 -11.12
C GLU A 213 48.46 -65.27 -10.67
N ASP A 214 47.90 -66.08 -11.56
CA ASP A 214 46.72 -66.89 -11.25
C ASP A 214 47.04 -68.04 -10.28
N ARG A 215 48.27 -68.57 -10.31
CA ARG A 215 48.77 -69.54 -9.32
C ARG A 215 48.80 -68.96 -7.91
N LYS A 216 49.27 -67.72 -7.75
CA LYS A 216 49.29 -67.03 -6.45
C LYS A 216 47.87 -66.78 -5.93
N TYR A 217 46.98 -66.32 -6.81
CA TYR A 217 45.57 -66.11 -6.45
C TYR A 217 44.89 -67.42 -6.00
N TYR A 218 45.15 -68.54 -6.68
CA TYR A 218 44.65 -69.85 -6.25
C TYR A 218 45.22 -70.27 -4.88
N GLU A 219 46.51 -70.03 -4.65
CA GLU A 219 47.19 -70.36 -3.40
C GLU A 219 46.60 -69.58 -2.21
N GLU A 220 46.30 -68.30 -2.41
CA GLU A 220 45.74 -67.42 -1.39
C GLU A 220 44.25 -67.69 -1.11
N HIS A 221 43.45 -68.02 -2.14
CA HIS A 221 41.98 -68.08 -2.01
C HIS A 221 41.38 -69.50 -1.93
N TYR A 222 42.05 -70.53 -2.47
CA TYR A 222 41.47 -71.87 -2.63
C TYR A 222 42.26 -73.00 -1.96
N ARG A 223 43.56 -72.83 -1.67
CA ARG A 223 44.41 -73.87 -1.04
C ARG A 223 43.88 -74.39 0.31
N GLY A 224 43.18 -73.54 1.07
CA GLY A 224 42.62 -73.90 2.37
C GLY A 224 41.27 -74.63 2.31
N GLN A 225 40.58 -74.62 1.16
CA GLN A 225 39.22 -75.16 1.04
C GLN A 225 39.21 -76.69 0.81
N GLU A 226 40.31 -77.29 0.35
CA GLU A 226 40.38 -78.72 0.03
C GLU A 226 40.66 -79.63 1.23
N ARG A 227 40.90 -79.09 2.44
CA ARG A 227 41.20 -79.89 3.65
C ARG A 227 39.96 -80.33 4.45
N LYS A 228 38.75 -80.11 3.93
CA LYS A 228 37.51 -80.61 4.52
C LYS A 228 36.89 -81.71 3.65
N LYS A 229 37.47 -82.91 3.72
CA LYS A 229 36.77 -84.19 3.53
C LYS A 229 37.41 -85.22 4.45
#